data_AF-I4H7X3-F1
#
_entry.id   AF-I4H7X3-F1
#
_cell.length_a   1.000
_cell.length_b   1.000
_cell.length_c   1.000
_cell.angle_alpha   90.00
_cell.angle_beta   90.00
_cell.angle_gamma   90.00
#
_symmetry.space_group_name_H-M   'P 1'
#
loop_
_entity.id
_entity.type
_entity.pdbx_description
1 polymer ?
#
loop_
_entity_poly.entity_id
_entity_poly.type
_entity_poly.pdbx_seq_one_letter_code
_entity_poly.pdbx_strand_id
1 'polypeptide(L)'
;MTGWIQRDNDSFLAVISPFFQLLGTLITMLSLLPVESESLIIILISGAIMIGFFLWIIPQFKTAWLDSYKPELGILSAFFLSSIAIFFVITYLLSIDITRGARYSFVYFPSVILILAILLDNCWQRKQKRIVIIVIIMALVSSLSVTFNLGYRKYYRPDKLVTTIENNSRYPLVIATSYRSLVQVGEMMGIAWEFNQRFPEKNPKFLLVNSEQKPNFNLPSSPPFELWLINFHSSIDLSDCQLSELSSNYVTGYQYQKFLCGRSMEYNNKVK
;
A
#
# COMPACT_ATOMS: atom_id res chain seq x y z
N MET A 1 -6.00 -18.85 5.49
CA MET A 1 -6.63 -17.67 4.85
C MET A 1 -6.44 -16.36 5.64
N THR A 2 -6.33 -16.37 6.98
CA THR A 2 -6.17 -15.17 7.81
C THR A 2 -4.73 -14.75 8.12
N GLY A 3 -3.73 -15.52 7.64
CA GLY A 3 -2.31 -15.30 7.98
C GLY A 3 -1.76 -13.91 7.63
N TRP A 4 -2.34 -13.20 6.66
CA TRP A 4 -1.90 -11.84 6.30
C TRP A 4 -2.20 -10.78 7.37
N ILE A 5 -3.18 -11.04 8.25
CA ILE A 5 -3.59 -10.16 9.36
C ILE A 5 -2.82 -10.53 10.64
N GLN A 6 -2.18 -11.69 10.69
CA GLN A 6 -1.42 -12.08 11.87
C GLN A 6 -0.25 -11.12 12.08
N ARG A 7 -0.05 -10.74 13.34
CA ARG A 7 0.99 -9.82 13.73
C ARG A 7 2.29 -10.59 13.93
N ASP A 8 3.29 -10.31 13.10
CA ASP A 8 4.64 -10.81 13.33
C ASP A 8 5.19 -10.12 14.58
N ASN A 9 5.60 -10.92 15.57
CA ASN A 9 5.93 -10.41 16.91
C ASN A 9 7.43 -10.07 17.06
N ASP A 10 8.17 -10.11 15.95
CA ASP A 10 9.64 -10.11 15.95
C ASP A 10 10.26 -8.71 16.08
N SER A 11 9.44 -7.64 16.02
CA SER A 11 9.94 -6.26 16.13
C SER A 11 9.08 -5.39 17.03
N PHE A 12 9.74 -4.49 17.77
CA PHE A 12 9.09 -3.46 18.58
C PHE A 12 8.14 -2.58 17.75
N LEU A 13 8.52 -2.28 16.50
CA LEU A 13 7.69 -1.54 15.56
C LEU A 13 6.37 -2.28 15.25
N ALA A 14 6.40 -3.62 15.17
CA ALA A 14 5.19 -4.41 14.96
C ALA A 14 4.26 -4.46 16.18
N VAL A 15 4.74 -4.10 17.38
CA VAL A 15 3.89 -3.97 18.57
C VAL A 15 3.15 -2.63 18.57
N ILE A 16 3.79 -1.55 18.11
CA ILE A 16 3.19 -0.20 18.13
C ILE A 16 2.43 0.12 16.83
N SER A 17 2.72 -0.60 15.74
CA SER A 17 2.07 -0.36 14.45
C SER A 17 0.53 -0.32 14.49
N PRO A 18 -0.19 -1.14 15.30
CA PRO A 18 -1.65 -1.06 15.36
C PRO A 18 -2.18 0.31 15.77
N PHE A 19 -1.48 0.99 16.68
CA PHE A 19 -1.86 2.33 17.13
C PHE A 19 -1.74 3.35 15.99
N PHE A 20 -0.62 3.35 15.28
CA PHE A 20 -0.41 4.25 14.15
C PHE A 20 -1.31 3.93 12.95
N GLN A 21 -1.61 2.66 12.71
CA GLN A 21 -2.56 2.23 11.67
C GLN A 21 -3.98 2.72 11.97
N LEU A 22 -4.42 2.60 13.23
CA LEU A 22 -5.71 3.12 13.67
C LEU A 22 -5.77 4.64 13.55
N LEU A 23 -4.72 5.34 13.97
CA LEU A 23 -4.61 6.80 13.85
C LEU A 23 -4.66 7.23 12.39
N GLY A 24 -3.88 6.57 11.52
CA GLY A 24 -3.89 6.80 10.07
C GLY A 24 -5.29 6.61 9.49
N THR A 25 -5.98 5.54 9.88
CA THR A 25 -7.35 5.26 9.42
C THR A 25 -8.35 6.32 9.89
N LEU A 26 -8.24 6.80 11.14
CA LEU A 26 -9.11 7.88 11.65
C LEU A 26 -8.88 9.20 10.91
N ILE A 27 -7.62 9.52 10.61
CA ILE A 27 -7.26 10.70 9.82
C ILE A 27 -7.87 10.61 8.42
N THR A 28 -7.61 9.51 7.69
CA THR A 28 -8.05 9.34 6.30
C THR A 28 -9.55 9.19 6.15
N MET A 29 -10.24 8.72 7.20
CA MET A 29 -11.70 8.66 7.29
C MET A 29 -12.34 10.05 7.30
N LEU A 30 -11.65 11.07 7.83
CA LEU A 30 -12.15 12.44 7.91
C LEU A 30 -11.60 13.33 6.80
N SER A 31 -10.37 13.10 6.37
CA SER A 31 -9.67 13.92 5.39
C SER A 31 -8.65 13.09 4.64
N LEU A 32 -8.71 13.09 3.31
CA LEU A 32 -7.75 12.38 2.47
C LEU A 32 -7.36 13.21 1.25
N LEU A 33 -6.22 13.89 1.36
CA LEU A 33 -5.56 14.52 0.23
C LEU A 33 -4.69 13.51 -0.55
N PRO A 34 -4.13 13.88 -1.73
CA PRO A 34 -3.35 13.00 -2.59
C PRO A 34 -1.98 12.57 -2.01
N VAL A 35 -1.99 11.84 -0.89
CA VAL A 35 -0.79 11.32 -0.20
C VAL A 35 -0.21 10.07 -0.88
N GLU A 36 -0.93 9.44 -1.79
CA GLU A 36 -0.48 8.29 -2.59
C GLU A 36 -0.09 8.70 -4.04
N SER A 37 0.39 9.94 -4.22
CA SER A 37 0.78 10.45 -5.54
C SER A 37 2.11 9.88 -6.05
N GLU A 38 2.37 9.97 -7.36
CA GLU A 38 3.69 9.63 -7.94
C GLU A 38 4.75 10.70 -7.63
N SER A 39 4.32 11.94 -7.43
CA SER A 39 5.23 13.05 -7.14
C SER A 39 5.41 13.19 -5.63
N LEU A 40 6.65 13.01 -5.18
CA LEU A 40 7.05 13.19 -3.79
C LEU A 40 6.63 14.57 -3.25
N ILE A 41 6.69 15.62 -4.09
CA ILE A 41 6.28 16.98 -3.72
C ILE A 41 4.80 17.02 -3.34
N ILE A 42 3.93 16.36 -4.12
CA ILE A 42 2.50 16.30 -3.86
C ILE A 42 2.23 15.55 -2.55
N ILE A 43 2.95 14.45 -2.30
CA ILE A 43 2.84 13.68 -1.06
C ILE A 43 3.19 14.56 0.15
N LEU A 44 4.33 15.25 0.10
CA LEU A 44 4.81 16.09 1.20
C LEU A 44 3.86 17.27 1.47
N ILE A 45 3.43 17.97 0.43
CA ILE A 45 2.49 19.10 0.57
C ILE A 45 1.15 18.62 1.12
N SER A 46 0.60 17.54 0.56
CA SER A 46 -0.68 16.97 1.01
C SER A 46 -0.61 16.51 2.48
N GLY A 47 0.47 15.81 2.84
CA GLY A 47 0.72 15.37 4.20
C GLY A 47 0.88 16.55 5.17
N ALA A 48 1.64 17.58 4.79
CA ALA A 48 1.82 18.77 5.61
C ALA A 48 0.50 19.54 5.81
N ILE A 49 -0.32 19.69 4.77
CA ILE A 49 -1.64 20.32 4.87
C ILE A 49 -2.55 19.52 5.80
N MET A 50 -2.60 18.20 5.65
CA MET A 50 -3.41 17.33 6.52
C MET A 50 -2.97 17.44 7.99
N ILE A 51 -1.67 17.34 8.26
CA ILE A 51 -1.13 17.48 9.63
C ILE A 51 -1.46 18.86 10.19
N GLY A 52 -1.21 19.94 9.43
CA GLY A 52 -1.53 21.30 9.84
C GLY A 52 -3.03 21.50 10.13
N PHE A 53 -3.89 20.94 9.30
CA PHE A 53 -5.34 20.96 9.49
C PHE A 53 -5.75 20.27 10.80
N PHE A 54 -5.23 19.06 11.09
CA PHE A 54 -5.56 18.34 12.31
C PHE A 54 -5.00 19.04 13.56
N LEU A 55 -3.75 19.52 13.53
CA LEU A 55 -3.17 20.29 14.64
C LEU A 55 -3.97 21.56 14.94
N TRP A 56 -4.53 22.20 13.91
CA TRP A 56 -5.35 23.40 14.07
C TRP A 56 -6.78 23.09 14.56
N ILE A 57 -7.42 22.02 14.09
CA ILE A 57 -8.83 21.71 14.43
C ILE A 57 -8.99 21.08 15.82
N ILE A 58 -8.02 20.26 16.27
CA ILE A 58 -8.05 19.58 17.58
C ILE A 58 -8.34 20.53 18.76
N PRO A 59 -7.64 21.67 18.94
CA PRO A 59 -7.93 22.56 20.08
C PRO A 59 -9.33 23.20 19.99
N GLN A 60 -9.83 23.44 18.78
CA GLN A 60 -11.17 23.99 18.58
C GLN A 60 -12.23 22.97 19.01
N PHE A 61 -12.07 21.71 18.60
CA PHE A 61 -12.97 20.62 18.96
C PHE A 61 -12.89 20.24 20.43
N LYS A 62 -11.75 20.37 21.10
CA LYS A 62 -11.66 20.22 22.56
C LYS A 62 -12.59 21.19 23.27
N THR A 63 -12.58 22.45 22.83
CA THR A 63 -13.42 23.49 23.43
C THR A 63 -14.88 23.25 23.09
N ALA A 64 -15.20 22.86 21.85
CA ALA A 64 -16.54 22.46 21.43
C ALA A 64 -17.08 21.32 22.30
N TRP A 65 -16.32 20.24 22.44
CA TRP A 65 -16.67 19.04 23.20
C TRP A 65 -17.10 19.32 24.64
N LEU A 66 -16.34 20.16 25.35
CA LEU A 66 -16.59 20.44 26.78
C LEU A 66 -17.97 21.06 27.02
N ASP A 67 -18.42 21.98 26.17
CA ASP A 67 -19.74 22.62 26.35
C ASP A 67 -20.88 21.76 25.77
N SER A 68 -20.54 20.73 24.98
CA SER A 68 -21.49 19.82 24.34
C SER A 68 -21.75 18.55 25.14
N TYR A 69 -21.21 18.43 26.35
CA TYR A 69 -21.33 17.22 27.15
C TYR A 69 -22.79 16.97 27.55
N LYS A 70 -23.46 16.18 26.71
CA LYS A 70 -24.84 15.71 26.83
C LYS A 70 -24.83 14.18 26.75
N PRO A 71 -25.88 13.49 27.24
CA PRO A 71 -25.93 12.03 27.24
C PRO A 71 -25.74 11.41 25.85
N GLU A 72 -26.18 12.08 24.78
CA GLU A 72 -26.03 11.59 23.40
C GLU A 72 -24.55 11.51 22.98
N LEU A 73 -23.77 12.55 23.28
CA LEU A 73 -22.32 12.56 23.01
C LEU A 73 -21.60 11.51 23.86
N GLY A 74 -22.07 11.29 25.09
CA GLY A 74 -21.60 10.22 25.98
C GLY A 74 -21.80 8.83 25.37
N ILE A 75 -23.00 8.53 24.87
CA ILE A 75 -23.31 7.23 24.26
C ILE A 75 -22.50 7.01 22.98
N LEU A 76 -22.42 8.01 22.09
CA LEU A 76 -21.64 7.89 20.85
C LEU A 76 -20.15 7.69 21.12
N SER A 77 -19.61 8.42 22.09
CA SER A 77 -18.20 8.31 22.47
C SER A 77 -17.90 6.97 23.16
N ALA A 78 -18.80 6.47 24.00
CA ALA A 78 -18.67 5.16 24.62
C ALA A 78 -18.68 4.04 23.57
N PHE A 79 -19.58 4.09 22.59
CA PHE A 79 -19.60 3.10 21.50
C PHE A 79 -18.31 3.15 20.66
N PHE A 80 -17.86 4.36 20.29
CA PHE A 80 -16.62 4.55 19.54
C PHE A 80 -15.40 4.00 20.30
N LEU A 81 -15.23 4.38 21.56
CA LEU A 81 -14.12 3.93 22.41
C LEU A 81 -14.20 2.43 22.72
N SER A 82 -15.39 1.89 22.94
CA SER A 82 -15.59 0.45 23.15
C SER A 82 -15.20 -0.35 21.92
N SER A 83 -15.54 0.13 20.72
CA SER A 83 -15.17 -0.54 19.46
C SER A 83 -13.65 -0.57 19.29
N ILE A 84 -12.98 0.55 19.58
CA ILE A 84 -11.51 0.64 19.56
C ILE A 84 -10.89 -0.29 20.61
N ALA A 85 -11.45 -0.33 21.82
CA ALA A 85 -10.97 -1.21 22.88
C ALA A 85 -11.05 -2.68 22.46
N ILE A 86 -12.16 -3.11 21.84
CA ILE A 86 -12.31 -4.46 21.30
C ILE A 86 -11.26 -4.75 20.22
N PHE A 87 -10.98 -3.79 19.33
CA PHE A 87 -9.94 -3.96 18.30
C PHE A 87 -8.58 -4.18 18.93
N PHE A 88 -8.20 -3.40 19.95
CA PHE A 88 -6.94 -3.61 20.66
C PHE A 88 -6.91 -4.91 21.46
N VAL A 89 -8.01 -5.33 22.08
CA VAL A 89 -8.10 -6.64 22.74
C VAL A 89 -7.82 -7.75 21.72
N ILE A 90 -8.45 -7.71 20.55
CA ILE A 90 -8.19 -8.73 19.52
C ILE A 90 -6.74 -8.65 19.01
N THR A 91 -6.22 -7.45 18.75
CA THR A 91 -4.87 -7.26 18.23
C THR A 91 -3.78 -7.70 19.18
N TYR A 92 -3.91 -7.41 20.48
CA TYR A 92 -2.87 -7.73 21.47
C TYR A 92 -3.08 -9.07 22.17
N LEU A 93 -4.32 -9.49 22.42
CA LEU A 93 -4.60 -10.75 23.13
C LEU A 93 -4.61 -11.95 22.17
N LEU A 94 -5.11 -11.78 20.95
CA LEU A 94 -5.20 -12.86 19.95
C LEU A 94 -4.11 -12.77 18.88
N SER A 95 -3.26 -11.74 18.91
CA SER A 95 -2.20 -11.48 17.91
C SER A 95 -2.73 -11.35 16.47
N ILE A 96 -3.98 -10.90 16.32
CA ILE A 96 -4.62 -10.66 15.01
C ILE A 96 -4.71 -9.15 14.81
N ASP A 97 -3.81 -8.58 14.00
CA ASP A 97 -3.72 -7.14 13.74
C ASP A 97 -4.84 -6.65 12.80
N ILE A 98 -6.06 -6.58 13.33
CA ILE A 98 -7.26 -6.12 12.59
C ILE A 98 -7.07 -4.69 12.08
N THR A 99 -6.28 -3.86 12.76
CA THR A 99 -6.03 -2.47 12.36
C THR A 99 -5.31 -2.32 11.02
N ARG A 100 -4.67 -3.39 10.49
CA ARG A 100 -4.09 -3.40 9.14
C ARG A 100 -5.13 -3.14 8.05
N GLY A 101 -6.35 -3.63 8.27
CA GLY A 101 -7.44 -3.42 7.34
C GLY A 101 -8.26 -2.20 7.73
N ALA A 102 -7.97 -1.03 7.14
CA ALA A 102 -8.73 0.20 7.39
C ALA A 102 -10.26 0.03 7.22
N ARG A 103 -10.69 -0.92 6.38
CA ARG A 103 -12.11 -1.30 6.20
C ARG A 103 -12.80 -1.80 7.49
N TYR A 104 -12.09 -2.36 8.45
CA TYR A 104 -12.73 -2.83 9.68
C TYR A 104 -13.20 -1.65 10.54
N SER A 105 -12.59 -0.47 10.37
CA SER A 105 -13.00 0.77 11.03
C SER A 105 -14.37 1.29 10.60
N PHE A 106 -15.01 0.71 9.58
CA PHE A 106 -16.39 1.06 9.21
C PHE A 106 -17.40 0.79 10.33
N VAL A 107 -17.10 -0.12 11.27
CA VAL A 107 -17.99 -0.44 12.41
C VAL A 107 -18.32 0.80 13.25
N TYR A 108 -17.32 1.64 13.50
CA TYR A 108 -17.48 2.84 14.34
C TYR A 108 -17.56 4.15 13.54
N PHE A 109 -17.49 4.08 12.21
CA PHE A 109 -17.58 5.24 11.33
C PHE A 109 -18.85 6.09 11.56
N PRO A 110 -20.06 5.51 11.68
CA PRO A 110 -21.27 6.31 11.90
C PRO A 110 -21.17 7.18 13.16
N SER A 111 -20.59 6.66 14.24
CA SER A 111 -20.42 7.40 15.48
C SER A 111 -19.41 8.53 15.34
N VAL A 112 -18.32 8.34 14.60
CA VAL A 112 -17.34 9.40 14.31
C VAL A 112 -18.01 10.57 13.57
N ILE A 113 -18.82 10.28 12.55
CA ILE A 113 -19.51 11.33 11.77
C ILE A 113 -20.56 12.05 12.61
N LEU A 114 -21.34 11.34 13.44
CA LEU A 114 -22.31 11.97 14.33
C LEU A 114 -21.65 12.84 15.40
N ILE A 115 -20.54 12.38 15.99
CA ILE A 115 -19.74 13.18 16.91
C ILE A 115 -19.24 14.46 16.22
N LEU A 116 -18.69 14.34 15.00
CA LEU A 116 -18.24 15.48 14.23
C LEU A 116 -19.38 16.47 13.96
N ALA A 117 -20.57 15.98 13.61
CA ALA A 117 -21.75 16.82 13.39
C ALA A 117 -22.14 17.61 14.64
N ILE A 118 -22.17 16.96 15.81
CA ILE A 118 -22.43 17.64 17.09
C ILE A 118 -21.36 18.72 17.35
N LEU A 119 -20.08 18.42 17.13
CA LEU A 119 -19.00 19.39 17.34
C LEU A 119 -19.13 20.60 16.42
N LEU A 120 -19.46 20.38 15.14
CA LEU A 120 -19.65 21.45 14.16
C LEU A 120 -20.88 22.31 14.48
N ASP A 121 -21.98 21.72 14.92
CA ASP A 121 -23.16 22.48 15.38
C ASP A 121 -22.78 23.41 16.55
N ASN A 122 -22.02 22.91 17.53
CA ASN A 122 -21.58 23.75 18.64
C ASN A 122 -20.63 24.87 18.22
N CYS A 123 -19.70 24.61 17.30
CA CYS A 123 -18.90 25.67 16.69
C CYS A 123 -19.78 26.71 15.98
N TRP A 124 -20.84 26.28 15.30
CA TRP A 124 -21.79 27.16 14.64
C TRP A 124 -22.54 28.05 15.65
N GLN A 125 -23.08 27.45 16.73
CA GLN A 125 -23.79 28.17 17.79
C GLN A 125 -22.90 29.21 18.49
N ARG A 126 -21.61 28.93 18.66
CA ARG A 126 -20.61 29.87 19.19
C ARG A 126 -20.18 30.96 18.20
N LYS A 127 -20.87 31.08 17.06
CA LYS A 127 -20.56 32.01 15.96
C LYS A 127 -19.19 31.77 15.33
N GLN A 128 -18.58 30.58 15.51
CA GLN A 128 -17.31 30.20 14.89
C GLN A 128 -17.51 29.64 13.47
N LYS A 129 -18.30 30.35 12.64
CA LYS A 129 -18.69 29.89 11.29
C LYS A 129 -17.50 29.59 10.38
N ARG A 130 -16.38 30.32 10.58
CA ARG A 130 -15.13 30.09 9.85
C ARG A 130 -14.63 28.65 9.98
N ILE A 131 -14.73 28.05 11.17
CA ILE A 131 -14.28 26.68 11.43
C ILE A 131 -15.14 25.70 10.63
N VAL A 132 -16.46 25.86 10.71
CA VAL A 132 -17.41 25.00 9.99
C VAL A 132 -17.17 25.07 8.47
N ILE A 133 -16.98 26.28 7.93
CA ILE A 133 -16.70 26.48 6.50
C ILE A 133 -15.40 25.78 6.09
N ILE A 134 -14.32 25.91 6.87
CA ILE A 134 -13.03 25.28 6.56
C ILE A 134 -13.15 23.75 6.57
N VAL A 135 -13.86 23.18 7.55
CA VAL A 135 -14.09 21.72 7.61
C VAL A 135 -14.89 21.23 6.41
N ILE A 136 -15.94 21.96 6.00
CA ILE A 136 -16.73 21.61 4.81
C ILE A 136 -15.88 21.68 3.53
N ILE A 137 -15.05 22.71 3.38
CA ILE A 137 -14.12 22.83 2.24
C ILE A 137 -13.16 21.64 2.23
N MET A 138 -12.58 21.29 3.38
CA MET A 138 -11.66 20.15 3.49
C MET A 138 -12.34 18.83 3.14
N ALA A 139 -13.58 18.63 3.59
CA ALA A 139 -14.39 17.45 3.26
C ALA A 139 -14.68 17.38 1.75
N LEU A 140 -15.02 18.50 1.12
CA LEU A 140 -15.26 18.57 -0.32
C LEU A 140 -14.00 18.23 -1.11
N VAL A 141 -12.87 18.85 -0.78
CA VAL A 141 -11.57 18.57 -1.44
C VAL A 141 -11.17 17.11 -1.25
N SER A 142 -11.38 16.54 -0.06
CA SER A 142 -11.11 15.12 0.21
C SER A 142 -12.01 14.21 -0.62
N SER A 143 -13.31 14.51 -0.71
CA SER A 143 -14.23 13.76 -1.57
C SER A 143 -13.82 13.80 -3.03
N LEU A 144 -13.35 14.96 -3.50
CA LEU A 144 -12.86 15.14 -4.87
C LEU A 144 -11.59 14.31 -5.12
N SER A 145 -10.66 14.33 -4.17
CA SER A 145 -9.44 13.51 -4.17
C SER A 145 -9.74 12.01 -4.30
N VAL A 146 -10.74 11.51 -3.57
CA VAL A 146 -11.17 10.11 -3.68
C VAL A 146 -11.83 9.82 -5.04
N THR A 147 -12.72 10.71 -5.49
CA THR A 147 -13.48 10.52 -6.74
C THR A 147 -12.58 10.48 -7.97
N PHE A 148 -11.53 11.31 -7.99
CA PHE A 148 -10.52 11.30 -9.06
C PHE A 148 -9.41 10.27 -8.84
N ASN A 149 -9.57 9.34 -7.90
CA ASN A 149 -8.60 8.28 -7.62
C ASN A 149 -7.19 8.81 -7.27
N LEU A 150 -7.13 9.99 -6.65
CA LEU A 150 -5.89 10.65 -6.22
C LEU A 150 -5.52 10.26 -4.77
N GLY A 151 -6.52 10.02 -3.92
CA GLY A 151 -6.32 9.69 -2.50
C GLY A 151 -5.98 8.23 -2.23
N TYR A 152 -6.44 7.29 -3.07
CA TYR A 152 -6.22 5.84 -2.94
C TYR A 152 -5.62 5.24 -4.22
N ARG A 153 -4.56 5.88 -4.73
CA ARG A 153 -3.97 5.48 -5.98
C ARG A 153 -3.11 4.23 -5.75
N LYS A 154 -3.52 3.10 -6.34
CA LYS A 154 -2.72 1.86 -6.30
C LYS A 154 -1.27 2.15 -6.70
N TYR A 155 -0.36 1.84 -5.78
CA TYR A 155 1.07 2.11 -5.95
C TYR A 155 1.72 1.18 -6.99
N TYR A 156 1.16 -0.01 -7.23
CA TYR A 156 1.60 -0.92 -8.28
C TYR A 156 1.05 -0.52 -9.64
N ARG A 157 1.94 -0.17 -10.57
CA ARG A 157 1.60 0.23 -11.95
C ARG A 157 2.17 -0.74 -12.99
N PRO A 158 1.47 -1.86 -13.26
CA PRO A 158 1.95 -2.86 -14.20
C PRO A 158 2.09 -2.30 -15.62
N ASP A 159 1.28 -1.30 -16.00
CA ASP A 159 1.35 -0.62 -17.28
C ASP A 159 2.74 -0.02 -17.57
N LYS A 160 3.32 0.64 -16.56
CA LYS A 160 4.66 1.23 -16.66
C LYS A 160 5.74 0.15 -16.69
N LEU A 161 5.63 -0.83 -15.78
CA LEU A 161 6.58 -1.93 -15.69
C LEU A 161 6.66 -2.72 -16.99
N VAL A 162 5.52 -3.15 -17.53
CA VAL A 162 5.44 -3.93 -18.77
C VAL A 162 6.05 -3.16 -19.94
N THR A 163 5.81 -1.84 -20.03
CA THR A 163 6.41 -0.99 -21.06
C THR A 163 7.94 -0.88 -20.90
N THR A 164 8.43 -0.78 -19.66
CA THR A 164 9.87 -0.80 -19.37
C THR A 164 10.50 -2.15 -19.72
N ILE A 165 9.84 -3.25 -19.39
CA ILE A 165 10.30 -4.60 -19.75
C ILE A 165 10.37 -4.73 -21.26
N GLU A 166 9.32 -4.35 -21.98
CA GLU A 166 9.26 -4.44 -23.44
C GLU A 166 10.42 -3.69 -24.11
N ASN A 167 10.61 -2.42 -23.75
CA ASN A 167 11.64 -1.58 -24.35
C ASN A 167 13.06 -2.11 -24.11
N ASN A 168 13.26 -2.88 -23.04
CA ASN A 168 14.55 -3.38 -22.61
C ASN A 168 14.75 -4.88 -22.88
N SER A 169 13.78 -5.59 -23.46
CA SER A 169 13.83 -7.06 -23.62
C SER A 169 13.82 -7.50 -25.07
N ARG A 170 14.84 -8.29 -25.45
CA ARG A 170 14.99 -8.80 -26.84
C ARG A 170 14.84 -10.31 -26.97
N TYR A 171 14.94 -11.03 -25.86
CA TYR A 171 14.85 -12.50 -25.81
C TYR A 171 13.49 -12.94 -25.24
N PRO A 172 13.12 -14.23 -25.37
CA PRO A 172 11.98 -14.80 -24.66
C PRO A 172 12.00 -14.46 -23.17
N LEU A 173 10.83 -14.07 -22.65
CA LEU A 173 10.72 -13.44 -21.35
C LEU A 173 10.22 -14.43 -20.29
N VAL A 174 10.96 -14.53 -19.19
CA VAL A 174 10.58 -15.27 -17.99
C VAL A 174 10.53 -14.28 -16.83
N ILE A 175 9.38 -14.20 -16.17
CA ILE A 175 9.14 -13.32 -15.03
C ILE A 175 9.00 -14.17 -13.78
N ALA A 176 9.76 -13.87 -12.73
CA ALA A 176 9.68 -14.59 -11.47
C ALA A 176 9.47 -13.65 -10.28
N THR A 177 8.65 -14.08 -9.31
CA THR A 177 8.55 -13.44 -7.99
C THR A 177 8.51 -14.49 -6.88
N SER A 178 8.91 -14.09 -5.69
CA SER A 178 8.80 -14.90 -4.48
C SER A 178 7.33 -14.99 -4.02
N TYR A 179 6.81 -16.21 -3.89
CA TYR A 179 5.52 -16.49 -3.31
C TYR A 179 5.61 -16.51 -1.78
N ARG A 180 4.83 -15.64 -1.14
CA ARG A 180 4.56 -15.67 0.30
C ARG A 180 3.06 -15.66 0.60
N SER A 181 2.28 -14.98 -0.24
CA SER A 181 0.84 -14.84 -0.08
C SER A 181 0.15 -14.72 -1.44
N LEU A 182 -1.18 -14.59 -1.43
CA LEU A 182 -1.97 -14.32 -2.63
C LEU A 182 -1.72 -12.94 -3.25
N VAL A 183 -1.09 -12.01 -2.51
CA VAL A 183 -0.77 -10.67 -3.03
C VAL A 183 0.16 -10.78 -4.24
N GLN A 184 1.23 -11.58 -4.13
CA GLN A 184 2.20 -11.75 -5.21
C GLN A 184 1.62 -12.45 -6.45
N VAL A 185 0.65 -13.35 -6.24
CA VAL A 185 -0.11 -13.96 -7.35
C VAL A 185 -0.93 -12.89 -8.06
N GLY A 186 -1.61 -12.01 -7.30
CA GLY A 186 -2.35 -10.88 -7.86
C GLY A 186 -1.46 -9.88 -8.60
N GLU A 187 -0.27 -9.58 -8.08
CA GLU A 187 0.74 -8.76 -8.77
C GLU A 187 1.14 -9.38 -10.11
N MET A 188 1.49 -10.68 -10.13
CA MET A 188 1.80 -11.38 -11.38
C MET A 188 0.64 -11.38 -12.37
N MET A 189 -0.58 -11.66 -11.91
CA MET A 189 -1.76 -11.65 -12.77
C MET A 189 -1.99 -10.26 -13.38
N GLY A 190 -1.76 -9.19 -12.62
CA GLY A 190 -1.83 -7.82 -13.13
C GLY A 190 -0.79 -7.53 -14.20
N ILE A 191 0.44 -8.02 -14.02
CA ILE A 191 1.51 -7.92 -15.03
C ILE A 191 1.14 -8.73 -16.29
N ALA A 192 0.69 -9.98 -16.12
CA ALA A 192 0.27 -10.85 -17.21
C ALA A 192 -0.89 -10.24 -18.01
N TRP A 193 -1.86 -9.64 -17.31
CA TRP A 193 -3.00 -8.94 -17.92
C TRP A 193 -2.55 -7.76 -18.78
N GLU A 194 -1.61 -6.93 -18.30
CA GLU A 194 -1.09 -5.81 -19.08
C GLU A 194 -0.25 -6.26 -20.29
N PHE A 195 0.54 -7.33 -20.17
CA PHE A 195 1.21 -7.94 -21.32
C PHE A 195 0.20 -8.43 -22.35
N ASN A 196 -0.85 -9.14 -21.93
CA ASN A 196 -1.87 -9.64 -22.85
C ASN A 196 -2.62 -8.49 -23.56
N GLN A 197 -2.85 -7.37 -22.88
CA GLN A 197 -3.54 -6.22 -23.47
C GLN A 197 -2.66 -5.41 -24.44
N ARG A 198 -1.38 -5.20 -24.11
CA ARG A 198 -0.52 -4.26 -24.86
C ARG A 198 0.47 -4.97 -25.80
N PHE A 199 0.93 -6.16 -25.43
CA PHE A 199 1.97 -6.92 -26.11
C PHE A 199 1.63 -8.42 -26.17
N PRO A 200 0.48 -8.81 -26.78
CA PRO A 200 0.00 -10.19 -26.77
C PRO A 200 0.99 -11.18 -27.41
N GLU A 201 1.82 -10.73 -28.34
CA GLU A 201 2.80 -11.57 -29.04
C GLU A 201 3.96 -12.05 -28.14
N LYS A 202 4.26 -11.33 -27.05
CA LYS A 202 5.43 -11.64 -26.20
C LYS A 202 5.26 -12.89 -25.35
N ASN A 203 4.03 -13.20 -24.93
CA ASN A 203 3.67 -14.38 -24.15
C ASN A 203 4.69 -14.77 -23.06
N PRO A 204 4.96 -13.89 -22.08
CA PRO A 204 5.93 -14.18 -21.02
C PRO A 204 5.52 -15.38 -20.18
N LYS A 205 6.51 -16.15 -19.73
CA LYS A 205 6.32 -17.24 -18.76
C LYS A 205 6.47 -16.71 -17.35
N PHE A 206 5.56 -17.09 -16.45
CA PHE A 206 5.55 -16.64 -15.06
C PHE A 206 5.96 -17.77 -14.11
N LEU A 207 6.83 -17.47 -13.13
CA LEU A 207 7.36 -18.42 -12.16
C LEU A 207 7.19 -17.91 -10.73
N LEU A 208 6.29 -18.57 -9.99
CA LEU A 208 6.09 -18.33 -8.56
C LEU A 208 7.02 -19.22 -7.75
N VAL A 209 7.94 -18.61 -7.03
CA VAL A 209 8.96 -19.32 -6.25
C VAL A 209 8.60 -19.31 -4.79
N ASN A 210 8.38 -20.47 -4.17
CA ASN A 210 8.27 -20.50 -2.72
C ASN A 210 9.62 -20.19 -2.07
N SER A 211 9.72 -19.08 -1.32
CA SER A 211 10.95 -18.63 -0.67
C SER A 211 11.50 -19.58 0.40
N GLU A 212 10.68 -20.50 0.93
CA GLU A 212 11.12 -21.48 1.94
C GLU A 212 11.95 -22.61 1.35
N GLN A 213 11.89 -22.80 0.03
CA GLN A 213 12.69 -23.78 -0.69
C GLN A 213 13.74 -23.04 -1.48
N LYS A 214 15.02 -23.43 -1.40
CA LYS A 214 16.03 -22.97 -2.37
C LYS A 214 15.61 -23.51 -3.73
N PRO A 215 15.05 -22.70 -4.64
CA PRO A 215 14.59 -23.22 -5.91
C PRO A 215 15.81 -23.63 -6.72
N ASN A 216 15.93 -24.92 -7.03
CA ASN A 216 16.91 -25.34 -8.01
C ASN A 216 16.32 -25.12 -9.40
N PHE A 217 16.67 -23.99 -10.00
CA PHE A 217 16.17 -23.56 -11.29
C PHE A 217 16.90 -24.32 -12.41
N ASN A 218 16.54 -25.59 -12.61
CA ASN A 218 16.91 -26.33 -13.82
C ASN A 218 16.05 -25.83 -15.00
N LEU A 219 16.20 -24.55 -15.39
CA LEU A 219 15.55 -24.05 -16.60
C LEU A 219 16.28 -24.62 -17.84
N PRO A 220 15.55 -25.18 -18.80
CA PRO A 220 16.16 -25.64 -20.05
C PRO A 220 16.81 -24.45 -20.76
N SER A 221 18.15 -24.51 -20.89
CA SER A 221 19.04 -23.40 -21.25
C SER A 221 19.07 -23.07 -22.75
N SER A 222 18.07 -23.49 -23.53
CA SER A 222 18.00 -23.28 -24.98
C SER A 222 16.54 -23.17 -25.45
N PRO A 223 16.16 -22.09 -26.16
CA PRO A 223 16.95 -20.90 -26.52
C PRO A 223 17.30 -19.99 -25.32
N PRO A 224 18.26 -19.05 -25.45
CA PRO A 224 18.57 -18.08 -24.40
C PRO A 224 17.33 -17.23 -24.09
N PHE A 225 17.12 -16.92 -22.81
CA PHE A 225 15.96 -16.19 -22.33
C PHE A 225 16.37 -15.14 -21.29
N GLU A 226 15.56 -14.10 -21.16
CA GLU A 226 15.73 -13.09 -20.13
C GLU A 226 14.89 -13.43 -18.91
N LEU A 227 15.52 -13.47 -17.75
CA LEU A 227 14.88 -13.66 -16.46
C LEU A 227 14.75 -12.32 -15.75
N TRP A 228 13.51 -11.92 -15.50
CA TRP A 228 13.16 -10.72 -14.75
C TRP A 228 12.65 -11.13 -13.38
N LEU A 229 13.45 -10.84 -12.35
CA LEU A 229 13.04 -10.99 -10.96
C LEU A 229 12.29 -9.73 -10.55
N ILE A 230 11.04 -9.86 -10.10
CA ILE A 230 10.20 -8.74 -9.67
C ILE A 230 9.84 -8.94 -8.20
N ASN A 231 10.04 -7.93 -7.35
CA ASN A 231 9.80 -7.96 -5.90
C ASN A 231 10.30 -9.28 -5.27
N PHE A 232 11.50 -9.70 -5.67
CA PHE A 232 12.04 -11.01 -5.33
C PHE A 232 12.84 -10.91 -4.03
N HIS A 233 12.39 -11.60 -2.99
CA HIS A 233 12.94 -11.49 -1.63
C HIS A 233 13.63 -12.77 -1.12
N SER A 234 14.04 -13.66 -2.01
CA SER A 234 14.79 -14.89 -1.68
C SER A 234 16.14 -14.93 -2.39
N SER A 235 17.10 -15.68 -1.85
CA SER A 235 18.35 -15.97 -2.55
C SER A 235 18.11 -17.03 -3.62
N ILE A 236 18.63 -16.80 -4.82
CA ILE A 236 18.61 -17.77 -5.91
C ILE A 236 20.05 -18.06 -6.29
N ASP A 237 20.35 -19.34 -6.52
CA ASP A 237 21.58 -19.73 -7.17
C ASP A 237 21.38 -19.62 -8.69
N LEU A 238 22.03 -18.64 -9.32
CA LEU A 238 21.90 -18.31 -10.74
C LEU A 238 23.23 -18.54 -11.46
N SER A 239 23.84 -19.72 -11.27
CA SER A 239 25.16 -20.07 -11.85
C SER A 239 25.24 -19.92 -13.36
N ASP A 240 24.12 -20.12 -14.08
CA ASP A 240 24.04 -20.12 -15.54
C ASP A 240 23.52 -18.80 -16.13
N CYS A 241 23.38 -17.76 -15.31
CA CYS A 241 22.83 -16.47 -15.74
C CYS A 241 23.79 -15.32 -15.46
N GLN A 242 23.93 -14.43 -16.44
CA GLN A 242 24.69 -13.19 -16.27
C GLN A 242 23.76 -12.03 -15.92
N LEU A 243 24.11 -11.30 -14.86
CA LEU A 243 23.43 -10.07 -14.49
C LEU A 243 23.64 -9.04 -15.61
N SER A 244 22.55 -8.58 -16.24
CA SER A 244 22.63 -7.63 -17.36
C SER A 244 22.83 -6.18 -16.89
N GLU A 245 22.45 -5.84 -15.66
CA GLU A 245 22.66 -4.53 -15.04
C GLU A 245 23.02 -4.68 -13.56
N LEU A 246 24.07 -3.98 -13.10
CA LEU A 246 24.64 -4.14 -11.76
C LEU A 246 23.75 -3.65 -10.61
N SER A 247 22.69 -2.88 -10.91
CA SER A 247 21.81 -2.27 -9.91
C SER A 247 20.37 -2.78 -10.00
N SER A 248 19.77 -3.08 -8.84
CA SER A 248 18.33 -3.26 -8.71
C SER A 248 17.62 -1.97 -9.12
N ASN A 249 16.74 -2.04 -10.10
CA ASN A 249 15.98 -0.90 -10.59
C ASN A 249 14.58 -0.89 -9.96
N TYR A 250 13.92 0.28 -9.98
CA TYR A 250 12.59 0.47 -9.41
C TYR A 250 11.66 1.16 -10.41
N VAL A 251 10.48 0.58 -10.63
CA VAL A 251 9.42 1.17 -11.45
C VAL A 251 8.11 1.07 -10.66
N THR A 252 7.70 2.20 -10.09
CA THR A 252 6.35 2.45 -9.53
C THR A 252 5.73 1.23 -8.83
N GLY A 253 6.29 0.89 -7.67
CA GLY A 253 5.88 -0.24 -6.83
C GLY A 253 6.62 -1.54 -7.09
N TYR A 254 7.38 -1.65 -8.19
CA TYR A 254 8.10 -2.88 -8.53
C TYR A 254 9.61 -2.66 -8.47
N GLN A 255 10.26 -3.37 -7.55
CA GLN A 255 11.70 -3.57 -7.58
C GLN A 255 12.01 -4.71 -8.55
N TYR A 256 12.96 -4.53 -9.46
CA TYR A 256 13.31 -5.58 -10.41
C TYR A 256 14.82 -5.73 -10.65
N GLN A 257 15.20 -6.93 -11.08
CA GLN A 257 16.54 -7.27 -11.54
C GLN A 257 16.43 -8.08 -12.84
N LYS A 258 17.36 -7.82 -13.76
CA LYS A 258 17.40 -8.45 -15.08
C LYS A 258 18.62 -9.36 -15.22
N PHE A 259 18.37 -10.58 -15.65
CA PHE A 259 19.38 -11.58 -15.95
C PHE A 259 19.19 -12.12 -17.36
N LEU A 260 20.29 -12.45 -18.03
CA LEU A 260 20.29 -13.18 -19.29
C LEU A 260 20.80 -14.59 -19.02
N CYS A 261 19.96 -15.59 -19.31
CA CYS A 261 20.20 -17.00 -19.01
C CYS A 261 20.26 -17.80 -20.31
N GLY A 262 21.25 -18.69 -20.45
CA GLY A 262 21.36 -19.57 -21.61
C GLY A 262 22.78 -20.08 -21.87
N ARG A 263 22.89 -21.32 -22.36
CA ARG A 263 24.15 -22.01 -22.62
C ARG A 263 24.74 -21.58 -23.96
N SER A 264 25.13 -20.31 -24.07
CA SER A 264 25.77 -19.74 -25.28
C SER A 264 26.72 -18.59 -24.93
N MET A 265 27.41 -18.67 -23.79
CA MET A 265 28.44 -17.69 -23.43
C MET A 265 29.80 -18.32 -23.11
N GLU A 266 30.06 -19.51 -23.67
CA GLU A 266 31.36 -20.17 -23.55
C GLU A 266 32.19 -20.15 -24.85
N TYR A 267 31.75 -19.44 -25.90
CA TYR A 267 32.48 -19.42 -27.18
C TYR A 267 33.40 -18.20 -27.41
N ASN A 268 33.35 -17.15 -26.56
CA ASN A 268 34.21 -15.96 -26.76
C ASN A 268 35.39 -15.83 -25.78
N ASN A 269 35.65 -16.81 -24.92
CA ASN A 269 36.85 -16.83 -24.05
C ASN A 269 37.92 -17.85 -24.48
N LYS A 270 37.79 -18.47 -25.66
CA LYS A 270 38.83 -19.32 -26.28
C LYS A 270 39.16 -18.89 -27.70
N VAL A 271 39.48 -17.60 -27.88
CA VAL A 271 40.43 -17.19 -28.93
C VAL A 271 41.38 -16.20 -28.26
N LYS A 272 42.48 -16.75 -27.75
CA LYS A 272 43.71 -16.03 -27.48
C LYS A 272 44.75 -16.57 -28.44
#